data_AF-A0A956WAB0-F1
#
_entry.id   AF-A0A956WAB0-F1
#
_cell.length_a   1.000
_cell.length_b   1.000
_cell.length_c   1.000
_cell.angle_alpha   90.00
_cell.angle_beta   90.00
_cell.angle_gamma   90.00
#
_symmetry.space_group_name_H-M   'P 1'
#
loop_
_entity.id
_entity.type
_entity.pdbx_description
1 polymer ?
#
loop_
_entity_poly.entity_id
_entity_poly.type
_entity_poly.pdbx_seq_one_letter_code
_entity_poly.pdbx_strand_id
1 'polypeptide(L)'
;MSVQRHVTVERVRLKFAAAHMATLGDELEPLHGHNYLVRCRVEGELTDDRWVIDFSALKRYTRDVCDELDHHFLLQRNSPLLQVEEGDTSWSVRFGERAYSFPKSDVVALPIENTTA
;
A
#
# COMPACT_ATOMS: atom_id res chain seq x y z
N MET A 1 -28.09 5.65 23.75
CA MET A 1 -26.72 5.95 23.29
C MET A 1 -26.22 4.73 22.55
N SER A 2 -25.84 4.87 21.26
CA SER A 2 -25.16 3.79 20.54
C SER A 2 -23.74 3.68 21.07
N VAL A 3 -23.32 2.48 21.47
CA VAL A 3 -21.94 2.24 21.91
C VAL A 3 -21.14 1.82 20.69
N GLN A 4 -20.25 2.69 20.22
CA GLN A 4 -19.30 2.35 19.16
C GLN A 4 -18.14 1.54 19.76
N ARG A 5 -17.88 0.35 19.22
CA ARG A 5 -16.79 -0.53 19.66
C ARG A 5 -15.80 -0.72 18.54
N HIS A 6 -14.52 -0.74 18.89
CA HIS A 6 -13.45 -0.92 17.92
C HIS A 6 -12.22 -1.57 18.55
N VAL A 7 -11.40 -2.19 17.69
CA VAL A 7 -10.07 -2.70 18.03
C VAL A 7 -9.06 -2.06 17.09
N THR A 8 -7.94 -1.60 17.63
CA THR A 8 -6.86 -0.96 16.87
C THR A 8 -5.55 -1.71 17.08
N VAL A 9 -4.79 -1.95 16.01
CA VAL A 9 -3.41 -2.46 16.06
C VAL A 9 -2.46 -1.48 15.37
N GLU A 10 -1.27 -1.29 15.95
CA GLU A 10 -0.21 -0.42 15.41
C GLU A 10 1.19 -0.85 15.91
N ARG A 11 2.24 -0.22 15.34
CA ARG A 11 3.66 -0.26 15.76
C ARG A 11 4.41 -1.58 15.58
N VAL A 12 4.02 -2.67 16.23
CA VAL A 12 4.88 -3.87 16.32
C VAL A 12 4.87 -4.65 15.01
N ARG A 13 5.93 -4.42 14.21
CA ARG A 13 6.14 -5.01 12.88
C ARG A 13 4.92 -4.82 11.95
N LEU A 14 4.25 -3.67 12.04
CA LEU A 14 3.19 -3.21 11.12
C LEU A 14 3.74 -2.01 10.36
N LYS A 15 4.71 -2.30 9.50
CA LYS A 15 5.50 -1.33 8.75
C LYS A 15 6.08 -2.04 7.53
N PHE A 16 6.37 -1.28 6.49
CA PHE A 16 7.08 -1.76 5.31
C PHE A 16 7.93 -0.63 4.73
N ALA A 17 9.00 -0.98 4.04
CA ALA A 17 9.85 -0.04 3.31
C ALA A 17 9.59 -0.22 1.82
N ALA A 18 9.24 0.85 1.11
CA ALA A 18 8.97 0.78 -0.32
C ALA A 18 9.42 2.04 -1.06
N ALA A 19 9.71 1.87 -2.34
CA ALA A 19 9.96 2.98 -3.26
C ALA A 19 8.67 3.36 -4.00
N HIS A 20 8.53 4.62 -4.39
CA HIS A 20 7.39 5.11 -5.17
C HIS A 20 7.72 6.42 -5.90
N MET A 21 6.79 6.86 -6.75
CA MET A 21 6.70 8.21 -7.30
C MET A 21 5.23 8.62 -7.27
N ALA A 22 4.86 9.68 -6.59
CA ALA A 22 3.50 10.22 -6.63
C ALA A 22 3.37 11.38 -7.62
N THR A 23 2.16 11.57 -8.14
CA THR A 23 1.82 12.77 -8.92
C THR A 23 1.27 13.87 -8.00
N LEU A 24 1.65 15.11 -8.27
CA LEU A 24 1.18 16.31 -7.57
C LEU A 24 0.63 17.31 -8.59
N GLY A 25 -0.67 17.25 -8.85
CA GLY A 25 -1.25 17.90 -10.03
C GLY A 25 -0.75 17.20 -11.30
N ASP A 26 -0.25 17.98 -12.27
CA ASP A 26 0.30 17.50 -13.54
C ASP A 26 1.82 17.26 -13.48
N GLU A 27 2.39 17.14 -12.28
CA GLU A 27 3.81 16.86 -12.06
C GLU A 27 4.00 15.46 -11.46
N LEU A 28 5.15 14.85 -11.74
CA LEU A 28 5.58 13.59 -11.13
C LEU A 28 6.80 13.87 -10.25
N GLU A 29 6.74 13.53 -8.97
CA GLU A 29 7.90 13.67 -8.10
C GLU A 29 9.04 12.71 -8.49
N PRO A 30 10.29 12.96 -8.07
CA PRO A 30 11.39 12.01 -8.29
C PRO A 30 11.17 10.68 -7.55
N LEU A 31 11.68 9.59 -8.13
CA LEU A 31 11.72 8.28 -7.48
C LEU A 31 12.47 8.38 -6.16
N HIS A 32 11.82 7.94 -5.09
CA HIS A 32 12.40 7.87 -3.75
C HIS A 32 11.69 6.77 -2.95
N GLY A 33 11.91 6.70 -1.64
CA GLY A 33 11.25 5.70 -0.80
C GLY A 33 11.04 6.13 0.63
N HIS A 34 10.22 5.35 1.34
CA HIS A 34 9.79 5.62 2.71
C HIS A 34 9.76 4.35 3.55
N ASN A 35 9.80 4.56 4.87
CA ASN A 35 9.40 3.57 5.85
C ASN A 35 7.95 3.86 6.27
N TYR A 36 7.00 3.16 5.67
CA TYR A 36 5.58 3.32 5.95
C TYR A 36 5.21 2.66 7.28
N LEU A 37 4.33 3.30 8.05
CA LEU A 37 3.79 2.77 9.30
C LEU A 37 2.29 2.54 9.12
N VAL A 38 1.82 1.34 9.45
CA VAL A 38 0.42 0.94 9.25
C VAL A 38 -0.31 0.88 10.59
N ARG A 39 -1.47 1.53 10.66
CA ARG A 39 -2.45 1.41 11.74
C ARG A 39 -3.73 0.84 11.14
N CYS A 40 -4.26 -0.23 11.73
CA CYS A 40 -5.53 -0.81 11.33
C CYS A 40 -6.54 -0.69 12.48
N ARG A 41 -7.74 -0.19 12.17
CA ARG A 41 -8.87 -0.08 13.09
C ARG A 41 -10.06 -0.82 12.50
N VAL A 42 -10.65 -1.73 13.27
CA VAL A 42 -11.88 -2.44 12.92
C VAL A 42 -12.96 -2.03 13.89
N GLU A 43 -14.10 -1.60 13.36
CA GLU A 43 -15.31 -1.30 14.12
C GLU A 43 -16.36 -2.37 13.87
N GLY A 44 -17.16 -2.69 14.88
CA GLY A 44 -18.20 -3.69 14.74
C GLY A 44 -18.93 -3.99 16.03
N GLU A 45 -19.92 -4.87 15.92
CA GLU A 45 -20.62 -5.43 17.07
C GLU A 45 -19.76 -6.47 17.79
N LEU A 46 -20.17 -6.82 19.01
CA LEU A 46 -19.53 -7.91 19.73
C LEU A 46 -19.94 -9.25 19.13
N THR A 47 -18.99 -10.14 18.95
CA THR A 47 -19.27 -11.57 18.74
C THR A 47 -19.81 -12.21 20.02
N ASP A 48 -20.19 -13.49 19.96
CA ASP A 48 -20.66 -14.27 21.11
C ASP A 48 -19.62 -14.32 22.25
N ASP A 49 -18.33 -14.25 21.91
CA ASP A 49 -17.20 -14.20 22.85
C ASP A 49 -16.94 -12.79 23.43
N ARG A 50 -17.79 -11.79 23.12
CA ARG A 50 -17.79 -10.44 23.71
C ARG A 50 -16.60 -9.53 23.32
N TRP A 51 -16.02 -9.75 22.15
CA TRP A 51 -15.04 -8.87 21.48
C TRP A 51 -15.48 -8.52 20.04
N VAL A 52 -14.90 -7.46 19.45
CA VAL A 52 -15.16 -7.07 18.04
C VAL A 52 -14.42 -8.02 17.08
N ILE A 53 -13.15 -8.28 17.37
CA ILE A 53 -12.26 -9.16 16.63
C ILE A 53 -11.10 -9.54 17.56
N ASP A 54 -10.52 -10.73 17.35
CA ASP A 54 -9.23 -11.08 17.96
C ASP A 54 -8.13 -10.14 17.45
N PHE A 55 -7.53 -9.37 18.36
CA PHE A 55 -6.44 -8.45 18.03
C PHE A 55 -5.23 -9.18 17.41
N SER A 56 -5.03 -10.46 17.73
CA SER A 56 -3.95 -11.29 17.17
C SER A 56 -4.22 -11.61 15.70
N ALA A 57 -5.48 -11.91 15.35
CA ALA A 57 -5.90 -12.10 13.97
C ALA A 57 -5.78 -10.79 13.17
N LEU A 58 -6.25 -9.67 13.73
CA LEU A 58 -6.12 -8.36 13.09
C LEU A 58 -4.65 -7.98 12.84
N LYS A 59 -3.77 -8.23 13.81
CA LYS A 59 -2.33 -8.01 13.67
C LYS A 59 -1.69 -8.92 12.62
N ARG A 60 -2.15 -10.16 12.47
CA ARG A 60 -1.67 -11.08 11.42
C ARG A 60 -2.06 -10.57 10.04
N TYR A 61 -3.34 -10.29 9.80
CA TYR A 61 -3.78 -9.79 8.49
C TYR A 61 -3.10 -8.47 8.11
N THR A 62 -2.93 -7.56 9.07
CA THR A 62 -2.24 -6.29 8.81
C THR A 62 -0.76 -6.50 8.48
N ARG A 63 -0.13 -7.51 9.11
CA ARG A 63 1.26 -7.90 8.82
C ARG A 63 1.39 -8.51 7.44
N ASP A 64 0.50 -9.44 7.08
CA ASP A 64 0.57 -10.13 5.80
C ASP A 64 0.54 -9.10 4.65
N VAL A 65 -0.31 -8.08 4.74
CA VAL A 65 -0.33 -6.95 3.79
C VAL A 65 0.97 -6.12 3.84
N CYS A 66 1.53 -5.85 5.02
CA CYS A 66 2.82 -5.14 5.09
C CYS A 66 3.94 -5.94 4.41
N ASP A 67 3.98 -7.25 4.66
CA ASP A 67 5.01 -8.14 4.14
C ASP A 67 4.91 -8.28 2.61
N GLU A 68 3.70 -8.23 2.03
CA GLU A 68 3.48 -8.16 0.57
C GLU A 68 4.03 -6.86 -0.06
N LEU A 69 4.00 -5.74 0.67
CA LEU A 69 4.43 -4.42 0.17
C LEU A 69 5.92 -4.14 0.43
N ASP A 70 6.53 -4.86 1.37
CA ASP A 70 7.88 -4.59 1.86
C ASP A 70 8.95 -4.87 0.80
N HIS A 71 9.93 -3.98 0.67
CA HIS A 71 11.05 -4.03 -0.28
C HIS A 71 10.67 -4.01 -1.78
N HIS A 72 9.55 -3.39 -2.13
CA HIS A 72 9.13 -3.24 -3.54
C HIS A 72 9.04 -1.78 -3.98
N PHE A 73 8.96 -1.57 -5.29
CA PHE A 73 8.43 -0.36 -5.90
C PHE A 73 6.90 -0.46 -5.99
N LEU A 74 6.20 0.50 -5.39
CA LEU A 74 4.75 0.62 -5.52
C LEU A 74 4.41 1.35 -6.80
N LEU A 75 3.63 0.70 -7.66
CA LEU A 75 3.20 1.24 -8.93
C LEU A 75 1.69 1.53 -8.90
N GLN A 76 1.30 2.78 -9.12
CA GLN A 76 -0.09 3.19 -9.36
C GLN A 76 -0.57 2.75 -10.75
N ARG A 77 -0.99 1.48 -10.87
CA ARG A 77 -1.35 0.87 -12.16
C ARG A 77 -2.47 1.60 -12.88
N ASN A 78 -3.39 2.21 -12.15
CA ASN A 78 -4.56 2.89 -12.72
C ASN A 78 -4.33 4.40 -12.87
N SER A 79 -3.08 4.88 -12.83
CA SER A 79 -2.80 6.31 -12.96
C SER A 79 -3.32 6.88 -14.28
N PRO A 80 -4.04 8.01 -14.26
CA PRO A 80 -4.45 8.69 -15.48
C PRO A 80 -3.31 9.47 -16.15
N LEU A 81 -2.19 9.68 -15.45
CA LEU A 81 -1.07 10.51 -15.93
C LEU A 81 0.14 9.69 -16.39
N LEU A 82 0.29 8.45 -15.91
CA LEU A 82 1.38 7.57 -16.30
C LEU A 82 0.97 6.68 -17.47
N GLN A 83 1.88 6.50 -18.42
CA GLN A 83 1.77 5.40 -19.38
C GLN A 83 2.44 4.18 -18.77
N VAL A 84 1.63 3.20 -18.38
CA VAL A 84 2.07 1.96 -17.73
C VAL A 84 1.83 0.78 -18.66
N GLU A 85 2.88 0.01 -18.92
CA GLU A 85 2.81 -1.20 -19.74
C GLU A 85 3.39 -2.38 -18.96
N GLU A 86 2.65 -3.49 -18.94
CA GLU A 86 3.11 -4.76 -18.42
C GLU A 86 3.78 -5.55 -19.53
N GLY A 87 5.10 -5.77 -19.43
CA GLY A 87 5.84 -6.67 -20.31
C GLY A 87 5.88 -8.10 -19.78
N ASP A 88 6.71 -8.97 -20.35
CA ASP A 88 6.86 -10.35 -19.85
C ASP A 88 7.63 -10.40 -18.52
N THR A 89 8.74 -9.67 -18.43
CA THR A 89 9.66 -9.71 -17.28
C THR A 89 9.78 -8.38 -16.53
N SER A 90 9.23 -7.29 -17.08
CA SER A 90 9.35 -5.95 -16.51
C SER A 90 8.08 -5.12 -16.68
N TRP A 91 7.94 -4.12 -15.80
CA TRP A 91 7.01 -3.00 -15.97
C TRP A 91 7.73 -1.82 -16.63
N SER A 92 7.09 -1.22 -17.63
CA SER A 92 7.54 0.03 -18.23
C SER A 92 6.62 1.16 -17.77
N VAL A 93 7.21 2.26 -17.28
CA VAL A 93 6.47 3.44 -16.81
C VAL A 93 7.04 4.68 -17.49
N ARG A 94 6.17 5.49 -18.11
CA ARG A 94 6.55 6.77 -18.74
C ARG A 94 5.72 7.94 -18.24
N PHE A 95 6.38 9.08 -18.15
CA PHE A 95 5.78 10.38 -17.85
C PHE A 95 6.54 11.48 -18.60
N GLY A 96 5.95 12.01 -19.67
CA GLY A 96 6.65 12.90 -20.59
C GLY A 96 7.91 12.23 -21.17
N GLU A 97 9.07 12.87 -20.99
CA GLU A 97 10.37 12.34 -21.44
C GLU A 97 11.01 11.34 -20.46
N ARG A 98 10.47 11.22 -19.23
CA ARG A 98 10.99 10.29 -18.22
C ARG A 98 10.50 8.88 -18.53
N ALA A 99 11.43 7.93 -18.53
CA ALA A 99 11.13 6.50 -18.71
C ALA A 99 11.81 5.67 -17.61
N TYR A 100 11.06 4.72 -17.08
CA TYR A 100 11.49 3.79 -16.05
C TYR A 100 11.19 2.36 -16.49
N SER A 101 12.07 1.43 -16.13
CA SER A 101 11.86 0.00 -16.30
C SER A 101 12.22 -0.71 -15.02
N PHE A 102 11.30 -1.50 -14.49
CA PHE A 102 11.45 -2.23 -13.24
C PHE A 102 11.20 -3.73 -13.48
N PRO A 103 12.02 -4.64 -12.95
CA PRO A 103 11.72 -6.07 -12.98
C PRO A 103 10.37 -6.36 -12.32
N LYS A 104 9.59 -7.31 -12.85
CA LYS A 104 8.30 -7.69 -12.25
C LYS A 104 8.42 -8.15 -10.80
N SER A 105 9.52 -8.80 -10.44
CA SER A 105 9.81 -9.25 -9.08
C SER A 105 9.93 -8.12 -8.07
N ASP A 106 10.19 -6.90 -8.54
CA ASP A 106 10.51 -5.76 -7.68
C ASP A 106 9.33 -4.79 -7.59
N VAL A 107 8.20 -5.09 -8.24
CA VAL A 107 7.05 -4.19 -8.35
C VAL A 107 5.79 -4.81 -7.74
N VAL A 108 5.13 -4.05 -6.88
CA VAL A 108 3.73 -4.29 -6.54
C VAL A 108 2.87 -3.30 -7.31
N ALA A 109 2.19 -3.80 -8.35
CA ALA A 109 1.30 -3.01 -9.19
C ALA A 109 -0.10 -2.91 -8.56
N LEU A 110 -0.33 -1.82 -7.83
CA LEU A 110 -1.56 -1.57 -7.09
C LEU A 110 -2.65 -1.00 -8.02
N PRO A 111 -3.92 -1.44 -7.90
CA PRO A 111 -5.04 -0.93 -8.68
C PRO A 111 -5.53 0.43 -8.16
N ILE A 112 -4.62 1.39 -8.05
CA ILE A 112 -4.85 2.75 -7.53
C ILE A 112 -4.33 3.79 -8.54
N GLU A 113 -4.85 5.00 -8.44
CA GLU A 113 -4.55 6.11 -9.34
C GLU A 113 -3.26 6.85 -8.98
N ASN A 114 -2.86 6.81 -7.71
CA ASN A 114 -1.67 7.48 -7.19
C ASN A 114 -1.12 6.76 -5.95
N THR A 115 0.19 6.75 -5.75
CA THR A 115 0.87 6.15 -4.58
C THR A 115 1.12 7.17 -3.47
N THR A 116 0.12 7.99 -3.14
CA THR A 116 0.18 8.89 -1.97
C THR A 116 -0.12 8.13 -0.69
N ALA A 117 0.43 8.60 0.44
CA ALA A 117 0.11 8.08 1.78
C ALA A 117 -1.25 8.55 2.30
#